data_AF-A0A258NT84-F1
#
_entry.id   AF-A0A258NT84-F1
#
_cell.length_a   1.000
_cell.length_b   1.000
_cell.length_c   1.000
_cell.angle_alpha   90.00
_cell.angle_beta   90.00
_cell.angle_gamma   90.00
#
_symmetry.space_group_name_H-M   'P 1'
#
loop_
_entity.id
_entity.type
_entity.pdbx_description
1 polymer ?
#
loop_
_entity_poly.entity_id
_entity_poly.type
_entity_poly.pdbx_seq_one_letter_code
_entity_poly.pdbx_strand_id
1 'polypeptide(L)'
;MKKLLTTLLIAGCAFSAASQAQTTDPKLEWATRLVALQQGPDLDSLVEQLAGSATQDLISGWESRLETSVPKAKQAKATEDLNAELAKFAADANKIIGSKVSQANKDALVPAYMDRFTLEELKQLTAFFDSPAVKKYKATTPDLVNVFVKQLVESSRTEIQARAKQFNETATKIVGAAPAAKPAGAAPAAKPAKK
;
A
#
# COMPACT_ATOMS: atom_id res chain seq x y z
N MET A 1 -45.82 75.24 24.87
CA MET A 1 -46.98 74.62 25.56
C MET A 1 -47.25 73.29 24.87
N LYS A 2 -47.36 72.11 25.46
CA LYS A 2 -47.40 71.59 26.84
C LYS A 2 -47.11 70.07 26.72
N LYS A 3 -46.25 69.55 27.61
CA LYS A 3 -46.34 68.27 28.37
C LYS A 3 -46.29 66.94 27.57
N LEU A 4 -45.21 66.14 27.70
CA LEU A 4 -45.02 65.05 28.68
C LEU A 4 -46.07 63.93 28.57
N LEU A 5 -45.65 62.70 28.23
CA LEU A 5 -45.79 61.55 29.13
C LEU A 5 -44.95 60.34 28.66
N THR A 6 -44.18 59.83 29.62
CA THR A 6 -43.33 58.63 29.63
C THR A 6 -44.17 57.36 29.65
N THR A 7 -43.76 56.28 28.97
CA THR A 7 -44.13 54.91 29.37
C THR A 7 -42.96 53.97 29.10
N LEU A 8 -42.34 53.54 30.20
CA LEU A 8 -41.29 52.54 30.27
C LEU A 8 -41.97 51.16 30.28
N LEU A 9 -41.80 50.37 29.21
CA LEU A 9 -42.17 48.95 29.22
C LEU A 9 -40.89 48.13 29.32
N ILE A 10 -40.69 47.52 30.49
CA ILE A 10 -39.62 46.56 30.76
C ILE A 10 -39.98 45.29 29.99
N ALA A 11 -39.35 45.09 28.83
CA ALA A 11 -39.39 43.83 28.12
C ALA A 11 -38.52 42.82 28.89
N GLY A 12 -39.18 41.87 29.58
CA GLY A 12 -38.52 40.74 30.20
C GLY A 12 -37.82 39.89 29.15
N CYS A 13 -36.49 39.93 29.12
CA CYS A 13 -35.68 38.92 28.46
C CYS A 13 -35.86 37.60 29.21
N ALA A 14 -36.82 36.79 28.77
CA ALA A 14 -36.78 35.36 29.02
C ALA A 14 -35.59 34.79 28.26
N PHE A 15 -34.43 34.72 28.92
CA PHE A 15 -33.38 33.79 28.51
C PHE A 15 -33.93 32.38 28.77
N SER A 16 -34.63 31.84 27.78
CA SER A 16 -34.72 30.40 27.62
C SER A 16 -33.28 29.92 27.45
N ALA A 17 -32.68 29.42 28.53
CA ALA A 17 -31.60 28.47 28.43
C ALA A 17 -32.19 27.23 27.75
N ALA A 18 -32.28 27.27 26.42
CA ALA A 18 -32.36 26.08 25.62
C ALA A 18 -31.07 25.32 25.94
N SER A 19 -31.21 24.36 26.85
CA SER A 19 -30.24 23.28 26.99
C SER A 19 -30.11 22.70 25.59
N GLN A 20 -29.07 23.09 24.86
CA GLN A 20 -28.70 22.42 23.63
C GLN A 20 -28.25 21.03 24.06
N ALA A 21 -29.21 20.11 24.14
CA ALA A 21 -28.92 18.71 23.95
C ALA A 21 -28.11 18.67 22.64
N GLN A 22 -26.80 18.43 22.73
CA GLN A 22 -25.97 18.19 21.57
C GLN A 22 -26.57 16.96 20.88
N THR A 23 -27.46 17.20 19.91
CA THR A 23 -27.95 16.14 19.04
C THR A 23 -26.74 15.70 18.24
N THR A 24 -26.15 14.58 18.65
CA THR A 24 -25.11 13.90 17.87
C THR A 24 -25.63 13.76 16.44
N ASP A 25 -24.82 14.16 15.45
CA ASP A 25 -25.18 14.06 14.05
C ASP A 25 -25.62 12.61 13.75
N PRO A 26 -26.83 12.39 13.22
CA PRO A 26 -27.34 11.05 12.94
C PRO A 26 -26.47 10.24 11.96
N LYS A 27 -25.59 10.90 11.17
CA LYS A 27 -24.63 10.23 10.30
C LYS A 27 -23.49 9.57 11.06
N LEU A 28 -23.16 10.02 12.28
CA LEU A 28 -21.98 9.57 13.01
C LEU A 28 -21.99 8.05 13.25
N GLU A 29 -23.12 7.51 13.69
CA GLU A 29 -23.28 6.07 13.94
C GLU A 29 -23.03 5.25 12.67
N TRP A 30 -23.68 5.64 11.57
CA TRP A 30 -23.61 4.93 10.29
C TRP A 30 -22.24 5.05 9.63
N ALA A 31 -21.62 6.23 9.66
CA ALA A 31 -20.26 6.42 9.16
C ALA A 31 -19.26 5.59 9.97
N THR A 32 -19.38 5.59 11.31
CA THR A 32 -18.50 4.79 12.19
C THR A 32 -18.64 3.29 11.89
N ARG A 33 -19.87 2.79 11.76
CA ARG A 33 -20.13 1.39 11.45
C ARG A 33 -19.63 1.01 10.05
N LEU A 34 -19.85 1.86 9.05
CA LEU A 34 -19.35 1.66 7.70
C LEU A 34 -17.82 1.55 7.67
N VAL A 35 -17.12 2.48 8.33
CA VAL A 35 -15.66 2.45 8.44
C VAL A 35 -15.18 1.15 9.11
N ALA A 36 -15.83 0.74 10.19
CA ALA A 36 -15.50 -0.52 10.87
C ALA A 36 -15.69 -1.75 9.97
N LEU A 37 -16.76 -1.81 9.18
CA LEU A 37 -17.03 -2.90 8.22
C LEU A 37 -16.02 -2.96 7.07
N GLN A 38 -15.33 -1.85 6.79
CA GLN A 38 -14.28 -1.78 5.78
C GLN A 38 -12.91 -2.14 6.34
N GLN A 39 -12.74 -2.22 7.66
CA GLN A 39 -11.51 -2.73 8.25
C GLN A 39 -11.38 -4.22 7.88
N GLY A 40 -10.27 -4.56 7.26
CA GLY A 40 -9.98 -5.90 6.78
C GLY A 40 -8.47 -6.16 6.73
N PRO A 41 -8.06 -7.39 6.32
CA PRO A 41 -6.66 -7.80 6.31
C PRO A 41 -5.74 -6.90 5.47
N ASP A 42 -6.28 -6.19 4.47
CA ASP A 42 -5.52 -5.23 3.67
C ASP A 42 -4.98 -4.05 4.51
N LEU A 43 -5.65 -3.71 5.61
CA LEU A 43 -5.20 -2.66 6.53
C LEU A 43 -3.97 -3.09 7.32
N ASP A 44 -3.89 -4.36 7.70
CA ASP A 44 -2.71 -4.92 8.37
C ASP A 44 -1.51 -4.91 7.41
N SER A 45 -1.72 -5.30 6.15
CA SER A 45 -0.69 -5.20 5.11
C SER A 45 -0.22 -3.76 4.88
N LEU A 46 -1.13 -2.78 4.94
CA LEU A 46 -0.76 -1.36 4.86
C LEU A 46 0.07 -0.90 6.06
N VAL A 47 -0.26 -1.36 7.27
CA VAL A 47 0.52 -1.07 8.48
C VAL A 47 1.93 -1.65 8.35
N GLU A 48 2.04 -2.91 7.91
CA GLU A 48 3.32 -3.57 7.64
C GLU A 48 4.14 -2.83 6.59
N GLN A 49 3.51 -2.40 5.49
CA GLN A 49 4.17 -1.64 4.45
C GLN A 49 4.70 -0.30 4.97
N LEU A 50 3.92 0.42 5.78
CA LEU A 50 4.34 1.71 6.33
C LEU A 50 5.49 1.53 7.34
N ALA A 51 5.41 0.52 8.20
CA ALA A 51 6.50 0.17 9.11
C ALA A 51 7.78 -0.27 8.35
N GLY A 52 7.60 -1.02 7.26
CA GLY A 52 8.68 -1.42 6.36
C GLY A 52 9.37 -0.21 5.72
N SER A 53 8.61 0.77 5.21
CA SER A 53 9.19 2.00 4.66
C SER A 53 10.00 2.79 5.69
N ALA A 54 9.49 2.92 6.92
CA ALA A 54 10.22 3.60 7.99
C ALA A 54 11.53 2.88 8.35
N THR A 55 11.56 1.55 8.25
CA THR A 55 12.76 0.75 8.49
C THR A 55 13.77 0.91 7.36
N GLN A 56 13.31 0.97 6.10
CA GLN A 56 14.17 1.17 4.93
C GLN A 56 14.91 2.52 4.99
N ASP A 57 14.22 3.58 5.41
CA ASP A 57 14.83 4.91 5.57
C ASP A 57 15.99 4.90 6.58
N LEU A 58 15.87 4.11 7.66
CA LEU A 58 16.96 3.92 8.61
C LEU A 58 18.13 3.17 7.99
N ILE A 59 17.89 2.05 7.29
CA ILE A 59 18.95 1.26 6.64
C ILE A 59 19.80 2.15 5.74
N SER A 60 19.16 2.90 4.84
CA SER A 60 19.85 3.80 3.92
C SER A 60 20.65 4.90 4.63
N GLY A 61 20.22 5.32 5.82
CA GLY A 61 20.94 6.31 6.65
C GLY A 61 22.20 5.79 7.33
N TRP A 62 22.31 4.47 7.57
CA TRP A 62 23.42 3.86 8.31
C TRP A 62 24.39 3.05 7.45
N GLU A 63 24.00 2.55 6.27
CA GLU A 63 24.86 1.79 5.36
C GLU A 63 26.19 2.50 5.08
N SER A 64 26.14 3.79 4.68
CA SER A 64 27.34 4.58 4.43
C SER A 64 28.21 4.78 5.68
N ARG A 65 27.60 4.87 6.86
CA ARG A 65 28.34 5.01 8.13
C ARG A 65 29.03 3.71 8.52
N LEU A 66 28.42 2.56 8.24
CA LEU A 66 29.01 1.27 8.52
C LEU A 66 30.30 1.07 7.72
N GLU A 67 30.28 1.42 6.44
CA GLU A 67 31.43 1.27 5.55
C GLU A 67 32.57 2.24 5.88
N THR A 68 32.23 3.49 6.23
CA THR A 68 33.21 4.56 6.43
C THR A 68 33.75 4.66 7.85
N SER A 69 32.95 4.30 8.86
CA SER A 69 33.26 4.56 10.27
C SER A 69 33.56 3.30 11.09
N VAL A 70 33.26 2.10 10.58
CA VAL A 70 33.52 0.84 11.30
C VAL A 70 34.72 0.12 10.68
N PRO A 71 35.77 -0.19 11.46
CA PRO A 71 36.90 -0.99 10.98
C PRO A 71 36.43 -2.34 10.44
N LYS A 72 37.02 -2.81 9.32
CA LYS A 72 36.61 -4.07 8.64
C LYS A 72 36.48 -5.27 9.59
N ALA A 73 37.41 -5.43 10.53
CA ALA A 73 37.39 -6.53 11.50
C ALA A 73 36.16 -6.52 12.44
N LYS A 74 35.46 -5.39 12.58
CA LYS A 74 34.26 -5.23 13.43
C LYS A 74 32.96 -5.11 12.63
N GLN A 75 33.03 -4.99 11.30
CA GLN A 75 31.86 -4.76 10.46
C GLN A 75 30.81 -5.86 10.59
N ALA A 76 31.22 -7.15 10.55
CA ALA A 76 30.27 -8.26 10.64
C ALA A 76 29.44 -8.22 11.94
N LYS A 77 30.09 -8.00 13.10
CA LYS A 77 29.38 -7.86 14.38
C LYS A 77 28.51 -6.60 14.41
N ALA A 78 29.00 -5.48 13.89
CA ALA A 78 28.20 -4.26 13.82
C ALA A 78 26.95 -4.41 12.94
N THR A 79 27.06 -5.14 11.81
CA THR A 79 25.91 -5.49 10.96
C THR A 79 24.91 -6.36 11.72
N GLU A 80 25.37 -7.39 12.42
CA GLU A 80 24.49 -8.27 13.22
C GLU A 80 23.75 -7.49 14.31
N ASP A 81 24.48 -6.68 15.10
CA ASP A 81 23.90 -5.88 16.17
C ASP A 81 22.90 -4.85 15.62
N LEU A 82 23.18 -4.23 14.46
CA LEU A 82 22.25 -3.33 13.78
C LEU A 82 21.02 -4.04 13.22
N ASN A 83 21.19 -5.23 12.63
CA ASN A 83 20.05 -6.01 12.14
C ASN A 83 19.12 -6.40 13.29
N ALA A 84 19.67 -6.78 14.45
CA ALA A 84 18.87 -7.06 15.64
C ALA A 84 18.10 -5.82 16.12
N GLU A 85 18.72 -4.64 16.08
CA GLU A 85 18.07 -3.39 16.46
C GLU A 85 17.00 -2.94 15.44
N LEU A 86 17.28 -3.10 14.14
CA LEU A 86 16.31 -2.85 13.07
C LEU A 86 15.08 -3.75 13.19
N ALA A 87 15.26 -5.02 13.57
CA ALA A 87 14.14 -5.93 13.80
C ALA A 87 13.26 -5.46 14.97
N LYS A 88 13.85 -4.94 16.06
CA LYS A 88 13.09 -4.35 17.16
C LYS A 88 12.35 -3.08 16.71
N PHE A 89 13.05 -2.19 16.01
CA PHE A 89 12.44 -0.99 15.47
C PHE A 89 11.25 -1.31 14.55
N ALA A 90 11.40 -2.28 13.64
CA ALA A 90 10.32 -2.69 12.75
C ALA A 90 9.11 -3.23 13.52
N ALA A 91 9.33 -4.02 14.57
CA ALA A 91 8.26 -4.51 15.45
C ALA A 91 7.56 -3.37 16.21
N ASP A 92 8.34 -2.43 16.75
CA ASP A 92 7.81 -1.26 17.45
C ASP A 92 7.04 -0.33 16.51
N ALA A 93 7.57 -0.07 15.32
CA ALA A 93 6.93 0.74 14.29
C ALA A 93 5.57 0.14 13.89
N ASN A 94 5.51 -1.18 13.64
CA ASN A 94 4.26 -1.89 13.38
C ASN A 94 3.25 -1.69 14.50
N LYS A 95 3.67 -1.90 15.76
CA LYS A 95 2.80 -1.74 16.93
C LYS A 95 2.31 -0.30 17.09
N ILE A 96 3.21 0.68 16.92
CA ILE A 96 2.87 2.10 17.05
C ILE A 96 1.87 2.50 15.96
N ILE A 97 2.17 2.22 14.70
CA ILE A 97 1.31 2.57 13.56
C ILE A 97 -0.05 1.87 13.70
N GLY A 98 -0.06 0.56 13.97
CA GLY A 98 -1.28 -0.20 14.21
C GLY A 98 -2.14 0.38 15.34
N SER A 99 -1.52 0.84 16.44
CA SER A 99 -2.23 1.48 17.55
C SER A 99 -2.93 2.79 17.17
N LYS A 100 -2.49 3.47 16.10
CA LYS A 100 -3.05 4.74 15.62
C LYS A 100 -4.23 4.56 14.67
N VAL A 101 -4.45 3.37 14.11
CA VAL A 101 -5.50 3.11 13.12
C VAL A 101 -6.89 3.53 13.62
N SER A 102 -7.27 3.12 14.83
CA SER A 102 -8.60 3.46 15.38
C SER A 102 -8.78 4.97 15.55
N GLN A 103 -7.72 5.68 15.96
CA GLN A 103 -7.76 7.13 16.10
C GLN A 103 -7.82 7.81 14.72
N ALA A 104 -7.00 7.39 13.75
CA ALA A 104 -7.02 7.93 12.39
C ALA A 104 -8.40 7.75 11.73
N ASN A 105 -9.07 6.63 11.98
CA ASN A 105 -10.44 6.42 11.53
C ASN A 105 -11.41 7.44 12.12
N LYS A 106 -11.34 7.69 13.44
CA LYS A 106 -12.22 8.64 14.13
C LYS A 106 -11.94 10.09 13.73
N ASP A 107 -10.68 10.46 13.62
CA ASP A 107 -10.26 11.86 13.44
C ASP A 107 -10.33 12.30 11.96
N ALA A 108 -10.17 11.38 11.01
CA ALA A 108 -10.11 11.70 9.58
C ALA A 108 -11.18 10.98 8.76
N LEU A 109 -11.28 9.65 8.87
CA LEU A 109 -12.09 8.87 7.92
C LEU A 109 -13.59 8.99 8.18
N VAL A 110 -14.03 8.93 9.44
CA VAL A 110 -15.44 9.07 9.82
C VAL A 110 -15.99 10.46 9.42
N PRO A 111 -15.34 11.59 9.75
CA PRO A 111 -15.74 12.90 9.25
C PRO A 111 -15.79 12.95 7.72
N ALA A 112 -14.78 12.38 7.05
CA ALA A 112 -14.74 12.35 5.60
C ALA A 112 -15.94 11.64 4.97
N TYR A 113 -16.46 10.59 5.60
CA TYR A 113 -17.70 9.91 5.19
C TYR A 113 -18.94 10.76 5.48
N MET A 114 -19.03 11.39 6.65
CA MET A 114 -20.17 12.24 7.03
C MET A 114 -20.32 13.45 6.10
N ASP A 115 -19.20 14.01 5.62
CA ASP A 115 -19.17 15.14 4.69
C ASP A 115 -19.57 14.77 3.26
N ARG A 116 -19.21 13.55 2.82
CA ARG A 116 -19.35 13.12 1.42
C ARG A 116 -20.65 12.37 1.12
N PHE A 117 -21.26 11.77 2.13
CA PHE A 117 -22.44 10.93 1.94
C PHE A 117 -23.62 11.44 2.76
N THR A 118 -24.81 11.25 2.22
CA THR A 118 -26.07 11.46 2.93
C THR A 118 -26.30 10.36 3.97
N LEU A 119 -27.20 10.60 4.92
CA LEU A 119 -27.58 9.59 5.93
C LEU A 119 -28.11 8.31 5.27
N GLU A 120 -28.91 8.43 4.22
CA GLU A 120 -29.49 7.28 3.52
C GLU A 120 -28.44 6.49 2.76
N GLU A 121 -27.48 7.14 2.10
CA GLU A 121 -26.35 6.46 1.45
C GLU A 121 -25.47 5.72 2.46
N LEU A 122 -25.18 6.33 3.62
CA LEU A 122 -24.40 5.66 4.68
C LEU A 122 -25.10 4.41 5.20
N LYS A 123 -26.43 4.45 5.38
CA LYS A 123 -27.23 3.27 5.75
C LYS A 123 -27.19 2.19 4.68
N GLN A 124 -27.39 2.56 3.41
CA GLN A 124 -27.38 1.63 2.29
C GLN A 124 -26.02 0.94 2.15
N LEU A 125 -24.93 1.70 2.20
CA LEU A 125 -23.57 1.16 2.15
C LEU A 125 -23.31 0.24 3.35
N THR A 126 -23.69 0.66 4.56
CA THR A 126 -23.54 -0.17 5.76
C THR A 126 -24.29 -1.50 5.62
N ALA A 127 -25.55 -1.47 5.17
CA ALA A 127 -26.35 -2.67 4.96
C ALA A 127 -25.75 -3.59 3.88
N PHE A 128 -25.20 -3.00 2.81
CA PHE A 128 -24.51 -3.75 1.76
C PHE A 128 -23.28 -4.47 2.31
N PHE A 129 -22.38 -3.77 3.00
CA PHE A 129 -21.16 -4.39 3.54
C PHE A 129 -21.44 -5.40 4.67
N ASP A 130 -22.49 -5.20 5.44
CA ASP A 130 -22.88 -6.12 6.51
C ASP A 130 -23.61 -7.39 5.98
N SER A 131 -24.06 -7.35 4.72
CA SER A 131 -24.78 -8.43 4.06
C SER A 131 -24.02 -9.76 4.13
N PRO A 132 -24.66 -10.86 4.57
CA PRO A 132 -24.06 -12.19 4.56
C PRO A 132 -23.56 -12.62 3.17
N ALA A 133 -24.26 -12.20 2.11
CA ALA A 133 -23.85 -12.49 0.74
C ALA A 133 -22.53 -11.78 0.38
N VAL A 134 -22.36 -10.52 0.79
CA VAL A 134 -21.13 -9.75 0.55
C VAL A 134 -19.97 -10.31 1.37
N LYS A 135 -20.21 -10.70 2.63
CA LYS A 135 -19.21 -11.38 3.47
C LYS A 135 -18.76 -12.71 2.85
N LYS A 136 -19.70 -13.55 2.41
CA LYS A 136 -19.40 -14.80 1.71
C LYS A 136 -18.63 -14.56 0.43
N TYR A 137 -19.05 -13.57 -0.37
CA TYR A 137 -18.37 -13.18 -1.60
C TYR A 137 -16.90 -12.85 -1.31
N LYS A 138 -16.63 -11.91 -0.40
CA LYS A 138 -15.26 -11.53 0.00
C LYS A 138 -14.41 -12.72 0.45
N ALA A 139 -14.97 -13.59 1.30
CA ALA A 139 -14.25 -14.76 1.80
C ALA A 139 -13.96 -15.81 0.72
N THR A 140 -14.82 -15.93 -0.29
CA THR A 140 -14.70 -16.94 -1.36
C THR A 140 -13.96 -16.40 -2.59
N THR A 141 -13.77 -15.08 -2.72
CA THR A 141 -13.09 -14.46 -3.88
C THR A 141 -11.72 -15.09 -4.19
N PRO A 142 -10.82 -15.36 -3.22
CA PRO A 142 -9.53 -16.00 -3.51
C PRO A 142 -9.70 -17.38 -4.18
N ASP A 143 -10.69 -18.17 -3.76
CA ASP A 143 -10.97 -19.47 -4.36
C ASP A 143 -11.53 -19.33 -5.78
N LEU A 144 -12.41 -18.36 -6.02
CA LEU A 144 -12.93 -18.06 -7.35
C LEU A 144 -11.80 -17.62 -8.30
N VAL A 145 -10.86 -16.80 -7.82
CA VAL A 145 -9.65 -16.42 -8.56
C VAL A 145 -8.80 -17.66 -8.86
N ASN A 146 -8.61 -18.57 -7.89
CA ASN A 146 -7.87 -19.81 -8.10
C ASN A 146 -8.50 -20.71 -9.17
N VAL A 147 -9.84 -20.80 -9.22
CA VAL A 147 -10.56 -21.51 -10.27
C VAL A 147 -10.26 -20.88 -11.64
N PHE A 148 -10.38 -19.57 -11.75
CA PHE A 148 -10.09 -18.84 -12.99
C PHE A 148 -8.63 -19.04 -13.44
N VAL A 149 -7.65 -18.90 -12.54
CA VAL A 149 -6.22 -19.05 -12.84
C VAL A 149 -5.90 -20.46 -13.33
N LYS A 150 -6.44 -21.51 -12.67
CA LYS A 150 -6.24 -22.90 -13.12
C LYS A 150 -6.72 -23.11 -14.54
N GLN A 151 -7.92 -22.63 -14.86
CA GLN A 151 -8.48 -22.73 -16.21
C GLN A 151 -7.65 -21.94 -17.23
N LEU A 152 -7.22 -20.74 -16.88
CA LEU A 152 -6.40 -19.90 -17.75
C LEU A 152 -5.06 -20.56 -18.07
N VAL A 153 -4.39 -21.13 -17.08
CA VAL A 153 -3.12 -21.87 -17.27
C VAL A 153 -3.33 -23.10 -18.13
N GLU A 154 -4.38 -23.89 -17.87
CA GLU A 154 -4.67 -25.09 -18.67
C GLU A 154 -4.95 -24.73 -20.13
N SER A 155 -5.79 -23.71 -20.36
CA SER A 155 -6.18 -23.29 -21.71
C SER A 155 -5.04 -22.67 -22.52
N SER A 156 -4.04 -22.08 -21.87
CA SER A 156 -2.90 -21.43 -22.54
C SER A 156 -1.65 -22.31 -22.65
N ARG A 157 -1.58 -23.45 -21.93
CA ARG A 157 -0.37 -24.27 -21.81
C ARG A 157 0.24 -24.64 -23.16
N THR A 158 -0.55 -25.18 -24.08
CA THR A 158 -0.06 -25.69 -25.36
C THR A 158 0.53 -24.59 -26.24
N GLU A 159 -0.11 -23.43 -26.31
CA GLU A 159 0.38 -22.31 -27.12
C GLU A 159 1.68 -21.74 -26.56
N ILE A 160 1.75 -21.55 -25.23
CA ILE A 160 2.97 -21.08 -24.57
C ILE A 160 4.12 -22.08 -24.77
N GLN A 161 3.87 -23.38 -24.67
CA GLN A 161 4.88 -24.41 -24.95
C GLN A 161 5.39 -24.35 -26.39
N ALA A 162 4.49 -24.14 -27.37
CA ALA A 162 4.88 -23.99 -28.77
C ALA A 162 5.76 -22.75 -28.99
N ARG A 163 5.40 -21.61 -28.38
CA ARG A 163 6.21 -20.39 -28.44
C ARG A 163 7.56 -20.53 -27.75
N ALA A 164 7.63 -21.24 -26.62
CA ALA A 164 8.88 -21.56 -25.95
C ALA A 164 9.81 -22.42 -26.82
N LYS A 165 9.27 -23.43 -27.53
CA LYS A 165 10.04 -24.23 -28.49
C LYS A 165 10.58 -23.38 -29.64
N GLN A 166 9.74 -22.53 -30.23
CA GLN A 166 10.14 -21.61 -31.29
C GLN A 166 11.25 -20.65 -30.84
N PHE A 167 11.12 -20.13 -29.62
CA PHE A 167 12.16 -19.29 -29.01
C PHE A 167 13.49 -20.05 -28.89
N ASN A 168 13.47 -21.26 -28.33
CA ASN A 168 14.67 -22.07 -28.16
C ASN A 168 15.36 -22.36 -29.51
N GLU A 169 14.60 -22.74 -30.54
CA GLU A 169 15.15 -22.96 -31.88
C GLU A 169 15.83 -21.71 -32.45
N THR A 170 15.23 -20.54 -32.23
CA THR A 170 15.78 -19.24 -32.68
C THR A 170 17.02 -18.87 -31.88
N ALA A 171 16.99 -19.02 -30.55
CA ALA A 171 18.11 -18.76 -29.67
C ALA A 171 19.31 -19.66 -30.00
N THR A 172 19.09 -20.96 -30.25
CA THR A 172 20.15 -21.88 -30.68
C THR A 172 20.79 -21.44 -32.00
N LYS A 173 20.01 -20.95 -32.97
CA LYS A 173 20.56 -20.42 -34.23
C LYS A 173 21.40 -19.16 -34.00
N ILE A 174 20.96 -18.24 -33.14
CA ILE A 174 21.69 -17.00 -32.84
C ILE A 174 23.02 -17.32 -32.14
N VAL A 175 22.99 -18.17 -31.10
CA VAL A 175 24.19 -18.53 -30.33
C VAL A 175 25.11 -19.47 -31.11
N GLY A 176 24.55 -20.37 -31.94
CA GLY A 176 25.29 -21.27 -32.82
C GLY A 176 25.84 -20.61 -34.09
N ALA A 177 25.35 -19.43 -34.47
CA ALA A 177 25.91 -18.59 -35.52
C ALA A 177 27.03 -17.69 -34.98
N ALA A 178 28.01 -18.27 -34.27
CA ALA A 178 29.31 -17.62 -34.16
C ALA A 178 29.95 -17.61 -35.57
N PRO A 179 30.50 -16.49 -36.07
CA PRO A 179 31.18 -16.49 -37.34
C PRO A 179 32.37 -17.44 -37.25
N ALA A 180 32.44 -18.43 -38.14
CA ALA A 180 33.67 -19.17 -38.37
C ALA A 180 34.78 -18.15 -38.64
N ALA A 181 35.77 -18.07 -37.74
CA ALA A 181 36.98 -17.33 -38.00
C ALA A 181 37.54 -17.83 -39.34
N LYS A 182 37.62 -16.94 -40.33
CA LYS A 182 38.32 -17.21 -41.59
C LYS A 182 39.70 -17.78 -41.23
N PRO A 183 40.14 -18.91 -41.81
CA PRO A 183 41.53 -19.32 -41.69
C PRO A 183 42.39 -18.15 -42.18
N ALA A 184 43.31 -17.69 -41.34
CA ALA A 184 44.28 -16.68 -41.72
C ALA A 184 44.97 -17.17 -43.00
N GLY A 185 44.73 -16.46 -44.10
CA GLY A 185 45.36 -16.74 -45.38
C GLY A 185 46.87 -16.75 -45.18
N ALA A 186 47.49 -17.88 -45.51
CA ALA A 186 48.92 -18.01 -45.58
C ALA A 186 49.48 -16.89 -46.48
N ALA A 187 50.33 -16.05 -45.91
CA ALA A 187 51.07 -15.05 -46.66
C ALA A 187 51.97 -15.76 -47.69
N PRO A 188 51.96 -15.35 -48.98
CA PRO A 188 52.85 -15.94 -49.95
C PRO A 188 54.29 -15.50 -49.68
N ALA A 189 55.19 -16.48 -49.60
CA ALA A 189 56.62 -16.29 -49.42
C ALA A 189 57.21 -15.40 -50.52
N ALA A 190 57.97 -14.38 -50.10
CA ALA A 190 58.76 -13.54 -50.99
C ALA A 190 59.80 -14.36 -51.75
N LYS A 191 59.82 -14.24 -53.09
CA LYS A 191 60.93 -14.73 -53.92
C LYS A 191 62.07 -13.70 -53.90
N PRO A 192 63.34 -14.13 -53.78
CA PRO A 192 64.49 -13.26 -53.92
C PRO A 192 65.06 -13.29 -55.36
N ALA A 193 65.42 -12.13 -55.92
CA ALA A 193 66.51 -11.95 -56.91
C ALA A 193 66.59 -10.46 -57.26
N LYS A 194 67.68 -9.73 -57.00
CA LYS A 194 69.05 -9.77 -57.57
C LYS A 194 69.17 -9.04 -58.93
N LYS A 195 70.08 -8.06 -58.90
CA LYS A 195 70.69 -7.24 -59.96
C LYS A 195 69.88 -6.05 -60.47
#